data_AF-A0A3C0ELS5-F1
#
_entry.id   AF-A0A3C0ELS5-F1
#
_cell.length_a   1.000
_cell.length_b   1.000
_cell.length_c   1.000
_cell.angle_alpha   90.00
_cell.angle_beta   90.00
_cell.angle_gamma   90.00
#
_symmetry.space_group_name_H-M   'P 1'
#
loop_
_entity.id
_entity.type
_entity.pdbx_description
1 polymer ?
#
loop_
_entity_poly.entity_id
_entity_poly.type
_entity_poly.pdbx_seq_one_letter_code
_entity_poly.pdbx_strand_id
1 'polypeptide(L)'
;MSNQLQLSFQGTANLYAIIRRHSDAWVWNQTLLSFESWNSENINDYDLPLSDSGGDLYQTAWPTGMASGRYRVLFYRMADSIPATDDLLLGTEDLDWNGSTATTVSNIELNDDALTSIESVKRHLRITDSDSDTLLAELINHVSNRIQLICDRTFRRQLHQQRFTHASSSQIILKHFPVRSVLRVSTGNIAAMTIQYSGSDLRASVAVSEDALLLRTLDQSGTLTTHELAFANYPTISMLIAVIDTLAGWTGSLSQDGPSNELHPMVGADAKSSMVWLNVPNYTDTAYQLDWPTGSLRLSQPFHTAPILVSYEAGYDIIPADLVQITNELVAQAYHLGKHDTNLKRESLGDHAITLSSAVSLNDDQLARLRPYMNLQLSGV
;
A
#
# COMPACT_ATOMS: atom_id res chain seq x y z
N MET A 1 27.03 -9.56 9.60
CA MET A 1 26.52 -10.93 9.51
C MET A 1 25.65 -11.04 8.25
N SER A 2 26.25 -10.89 7.07
CA SER A 2 25.51 -10.53 5.83
C SER A 2 25.64 -11.54 4.68
N ASN A 3 26.26 -12.70 4.94
CA ASN A 3 26.72 -13.62 3.90
C ASN A 3 26.24 -15.04 4.18
N GLN A 4 25.09 -15.20 4.82
CA GLN A 4 24.54 -16.50 5.16
C GLN A 4 23.16 -16.65 4.55
N LEU A 5 22.93 -17.80 3.94
CA LEU A 5 21.59 -18.29 3.65
C LEU A 5 20.97 -18.75 4.96
N GLN A 6 19.70 -18.42 5.18
CA GLN A 6 18.98 -18.76 6.40
C GLN A 6 17.62 -19.35 6.06
N LEU A 7 17.20 -20.35 6.82
CA LEU A 7 15.90 -20.98 6.71
C LEU A 7 15.39 -21.31 8.11
N SER A 8 14.14 -20.93 8.41
CA SER A 8 13.47 -21.38 9.62
C SER A 8 12.69 -22.66 9.35
N PHE A 9 13.00 -23.74 10.06
CA PHE A 9 12.35 -25.03 9.93
C PHE A 9 12.16 -25.69 11.30
N GLN A 10 10.93 -26.08 11.63
CA GLN A 10 10.60 -26.72 12.90
C GLN A 10 10.99 -28.20 12.89
N GLY A 11 11.85 -28.59 13.83
CA GLY A 11 12.31 -29.96 14.03
C GLY A 11 13.70 -30.24 13.44
N THR A 12 14.13 -31.50 13.52
CA THR A 12 15.45 -31.95 13.07
C THR A 12 15.35 -32.56 11.66
N ALA A 13 16.06 -32.00 10.70
CA ALA A 13 16.14 -32.52 9.35
C ALA A 13 17.49 -32.21 8.70
N ASN A 14 17.88 -33.02 7.72
CA ASN A 14 18.98 -32.69 6.81
C ASN A 14 18.43 -31.76 5.73
N LEU A 15 18.84 -30.50 5.76
CA LEU A 15 18.38 -29.47 4.84
C LEU A 15 19.53 -29.03 3.95
N TYR A 16 19.22 -28.70 2.70
CA TYR A 16 20.17 -28.13 1.77
C TYR A 16 19.52 -27.05 0.91
N ALA A 17 20.34 -26.18 0.34
CA ALA A 17 19.91 -25.16 -0.62
C ALA A 17 20.52 -25.45 -2.00
N ILE A 18 19.80 -25.07 -3.04
CA ILE A 18 20.30 -24.99 -4.42
C ILE A 18 20.18 -23.54 -4.86
N ILE A 19 21.26 -22.96 -5.38
CA ILE A 19 21.26 -21.60 -5.93
C ILE A 19 21.17 -21.65 -7.46
N ARG A 20 20.23 -20.89 -8.02
CA ARG A 20 20.08 -20.68 -9.45
C ARG A 20 20.27 -19.21 -9.81
N ARG A 21 20.91 -18.93 -10.94
CA ARG A 21 21.01 -17.58 -11.49
C ARG A 21 19.66 -17.18 -12.11
N HIS A 22 19.15 -16.00 -11.77
CA HIS A 22 17.81 -15.58 -12.18
C HIS A 22 17.68 -15.39 -13.70
N SER A 23 18.74 -14.96 -14.39
CA SER A 23 18.71 -14.61 -15.82
C SER A 23 18.50 -15.82 -16.76
N ASP A 24 18.98 -17.01 -16.40
CA ASP A 24 18.99 -18.19 -17.27
C ASP A 24 18.70 -19.51 -16.55
N ALA A 25 18.39 -19.46 -15.26
CA ALA A 25 18.11 -20.61 -14.40
C ALA A 25 19.26 -21.64 -14.29
N TRP A 26 20.49 -21.26 -14.64
CA TRP A 26 21.68 -22.10 -14.43
C TRP A 26 21.92 -22.32 -12.94
N VAL A 27 22.39 -23.51 -12.57
CA VAL A 27 22.62 -23.92 -11.19
C VAL A 27 24.10 -23.74 -10.81
N TRP A 28 24.35 -23.32 -9.58
CA TRP A 28 25.71 -23.24 -9.06
C TRP A 28 26.27 -24.62 -8.74
N ASN A 29 27.40 -24.97 -9.34
CA ASN A 29 28.17 -26.17 -9.03
C ASN A 29 29.32 -25.81 -8.08
N GLN A 30 29.30 -26.36 -6.86
CA GLN A 30 30.31 -26.06 -5.83
C GLN A 30 31.65 -26.72 -6.09
N THR A 31 31.66 -27.87 -6.78
CA THR A 31 32.88 -28.56 -7.17
C THR A 31 33.63 -27.79 -8.26
N LEU A 32 32.90 -27.24 -9.23
CA LEU A 32 33.45 -26.46 -10.34
C LEU A 32 33.58 -24.96 -10.05
N LEU A 33 32.97 -24.47 -8.97
CA LEU A 33 32.87 -23.04 -8.63
C LEU A 33 32.35 -22.19 -9.81
N SER A 34 31.36 -22.71 -10.54
CA SER A 34 30.77 -22.03 -11.70
C SER A 34 29.30 -22.40 -11.90
N PHE A 35 28.59 -21.59 -12.68
CA PHE A 35 27.21 -21.87 -13.09
C PHE A 35 27.20 -22.81 -14.30
N GLU A 36 26.32 -23.81 -14.29
CA GLU A 36 26.10 -24.73 -15.40
C GLU A 36 24.61 -25.04 -15.62
N SER A 37 24.29 -25.67 -16.76
CA SER A 37 22.95 -26.20 -16.99
C SER A 37 22.65 -27.34 -16.02
N TRP A 38 21.42 -27.40 -15.51
CA TRP A 38 20.97 -28.45 -14.60
C TRP A 38 21.20 -29.87 -15.16
N ASN A 39 21.93 -30.71 -14.42
CA ASN A 39 22.03 -32.15 -14.64
C ASN A 39 21.68 -32.91 -13.35
N SER A 40 20.65 -33.75 -13.38
CA SER A 40 20.22 -34.54 -12.20
C SER A 40 21.30 -35.49 -11.67
N GLU A 41 22.25 -35.91 -12.51
CA GLU A 41 23.36 -36.77 -12.10
C GLU A 41 24.36 -36.05 -11.17
N ASN A 42 24.38 -34.71 -11.20
CA ASN A 42 25.32 -33.87 -10.45
C ASN A 42 24.66 -33.19 -9.23
N ILE A 43 23.53 -33.70 -8.73
CA ILE A 43 22.81 -33.01 -7.64
C ILE A 43 23.65 -32.84 -6.37
N ASN A 44 24.57 -33.77 -6.10
CA ASN A 44 25.53 -33.73 -4.99
C ASN A 44 26.66 -32.69 -5.18
N ASP A 45 26.75 -32.05 -6.35
CA ASP A 45 27.64 -30.91 -6.58
C ASP A 45 26.88 -29.58 -6.45
N TYR A 46 25.55 -29.62 -6.40
CA TYR A 46 24.67 -28.45 -6.33
C TYR A 46 24.18 -28.15 -4.91
N ASP A 47 24.27 -29.11 -3.99
CA ASP A 47 23.68 -29.02 -2.65
C ASP A 47 24.56 -28.22 -1.68
N LEU A 48 24.02 -27.10 -1.19
CA LEU A 48 24.63 -26.33 -0.11
C LEU A 48 24.04 -26.80 1.22
N PRO A 49 24.70 -27.68 1.98
CA PRO A 49 24.16 -28.19 3.22
C PRO A 49 23.95 -27.04 4.23
N LEU A 50 22.77 -27.00 4.86
CA LEU A 50 22.50 -26.08 5.96
C LEU A 50 22.82 -26.74 7.30
N SER A 51 23.45 -25.98 8.19
CA SER A 51 23.75 -26.40 9.55
C SER A 51 22.71 -25.85 10.53
N ASP A 52 22.18 -26.71 11.40
CA ASP A 52 21.32 -26.32 12.52
C ASP A 52 22.10 -25.40 13.46
N SER A 53 21.55 -24.21 13.72
CA SER A 53 22.10 -23.20 14.62
C SER A 53 21.27 -23.03 15.90
N GLY A 54 20.32 -23.94 16.13
CA GLY A 54 19.38 -23.93 17.24
C GLY A 54 18.19 -23.02 17.00
N GLY A 55 17.11 -23.24 17.77
CA GLY A 55 15.91 -22.40 17.72
C GLY A 55 15.22 -22.38 16.36
N ASP A 56 15.12 -23.55 15.71
CA ASP A 56 14.54 -23.75 14.38
C ASP A 56 15.28 -23.02 13.24
N LEU A 57 16.48 -22.47 13.47
CA LEU A 57 17.27 -21.76 12.46
C LEU A 57 18.34 -22.64 11.85
N TYR A 58 18.28 -22.79 10.54
CA TYR A 58 19.28 -23.46 9.72
C TYR A 58 20.01 -22.43 8.86
N GLN A 59 21.33 -22.54 8.74
CA GLN A 59 22.12 -21.59 7.95
C GLN A 59 23.32 -22.22 7.26
N THR A 60 23.75 -21.58 6.16
CA THR A 60 25.00 -21.91 5.47
C THR A 60 25.63 -20.66 4.88
N ALA A 61 26.93 -20.68 4.63
CA ALA A 61 27.63 -19.54 4.04
C ALA A 61 27.28 -19.39 2.56
N TRP A 62 27.21 -18.15 2.08
CA TRP A 62 27.13 -17.88 0.65
C TRP A 62 28.37 -18.41 -0.07
N PRO A 63 28.24 -19.10 -1.22
CA PRO A 63 29.40 -19.67 -1.91
C PRO A 63 30.43 -18.63 -2.34
N THR A 64 31.70 -18.94 -2.13
CA THR A 64 32.80 -18.09 -2.60
C THR A 64 32.91 -18.12 -4.12
N GLY A 65 33.23 -16.98 -4.74
CA GLY A 65 33.46 -16.89 -6.20
C GLY A 65 32.22 -16.60 -7.03
N MET A 66 31.03 -16.50 -6.42
CA MET A 66 29.84 -16.01 -7.12
C MET A 66 29.96 -14.52 -7.46
N ALA A 67 29.76 -14.19 -8.74
CA ALA A 67 29.66 -12.82 -9.21
C ALA A 67 28.44 -12.10 -8.60
N SER A 68 28.45 -10.77 -8.55
CA SER A 68 27.26 -10.01 -8.18
C SER A 68 26.11 -10.26 -9.16
N GLY A 69 24.89 -10.39 -8.66
CA GLY A 69 23.71 -10.65 -9.49
C GLY A 69 22.49 -11.05 -8.66
N ARG A 70 21.39 -11.31 -9.37
CA ARG A 70 20.14 -11.81 -8.78
C ARG A 70 20.09 -13.33 -8.86
N TYR A 71 19.73 -13.95 -7.75
CA TYR A 71 19.75 -15.39 -7.56
C TYR A 71 18.43 -15.87 -6.97
N ARG A 72 18.06 -17.10 -7.31
CA ARG A 72 16.95 -17.84 -6.71
C ARG A 72 17.51 -18.97 -5.88
N VAL A 73 17.19 -19.01 -4.60
CA VAL A 73 17.59 -20.05 -3.66
C VAL A 73 16.40 -20.95 -3.40
N LEU A 74 16.58 -22.24 -3.63
CA LEU A 74 15.58 -23.26 -3.38
C LEU A 74 16.02 -24.09 -2.18
N PHE A 75 15.17 -24.20 -1.17
CA PHE A 75 15.47 -24.95 0.05
C PHE A 75 14.75 -26.29 0.04
N TYR A 76 15.48 -27.37 0.30
CA TYR A 76 14.98 -28.73 0.26
C TYR A 76 15.22 -29.45 1.58
N ARG A 77 14.35 -30.41 1.87
CA ARG A 77 14.54 -31.41 2.92
C ARG A 77 14.91 -32.74 2.25
N MET A 78 16.06 -33.28 2.60
CA MET A 78 16.47 -34.59 2.10
C MET A 78 15.57 -35.68 2.69
N ALA A 79 15.08 -36.58 1.83
CA ALA A 79 14.38 -37.78 2.25
C ALA A 79 15.36 -38.81 2.84
N ASP A 80 16.50 -38.99 2.17
CA ASP A 80 17.60 -39.87 2.54
C ASP A 80 18.87 -39.05 2.83
N SER A 81 19.97 -39.66 3.28
CA SER A 81 21.20 -38.90 3.62
C SER A 81 21.96 -38.35 2.40
N ILE A 82 21.34 -38.32 1.21
CA ILE A 82 21.91 -37.89 -0.06
C ILE A 82 20.86 -37.03 -0.77
N PRO A 83 21.20 -35.84 -1.29
CA PRO A 83 20.31 -35.02 -2.10
C PRO A 83 19.72 -35.79 -3.28
N ALA A 84 18.42 -35.62 -3.52
CA ALA A 84 17.69 -36.28 -4.60
C ALA A 84 16.73 -35.31 -5.30
N THR A 85 16.40 -35.59 -6.56
CA THR A 85 15.54 -34.69 -7.36
C THR A 85 14.07 -34.70 -6.92
N ASP A 86 13.68 -35.68 -6.13
CA ASP A 86 12.35 -35.86 -5.54
C ASP A 86 12.28 -35.43 -4.07
N ASP A 87 13.34 -34.79 -3.55
CA ASP A 87 13.34 -34.20 -2.22
C ASP A 87 12.26 -33.11 -2.06
N LEU A 88 11.78 -32.95 -0.82
CA LEU A 88 10.69 -32.03 -0.52
C LEU A 88 11.20 -30.58 -0.59
N LEU A 89 10.68 -29.80 -1.55
CA LEU A 89 10.88 -28.36 -1.60
C LEU A 89 10.16 -27.69 -0.42
N LEU A 90 10.93 -27.05 0.46
CA LEU A 90 10.44 -26.32 1.63
C LEU A 90 10.08 -24.87 1.31
N GLY A 91 10.81 -24.25 0.38
CA GLY A 91 10.62 -22.85 0.05
C GLY A 91 11.53 -22.36 -1.06
N THR A 92 11.27 -21.14 -1.52
CA THR A 92 12.07 -20.45 -2.52
C THR A 92 12.23 -18.99 -2.12
N GLU A 93 13.45 -18.47 -2.24
CA GLU A 93 13.76 -17.07 -1.95
C GLU A 93 14.54 -16.47 -3.12
N ASP A 94 14.17 -15.26 -3.55
CA ASP A 94 14.94 -14.49 -4.52
C ASP A 94 15.82 -13.47 -3.76
N LEU A 95 17.11 -13.46 -4.07
CA LEU A 95 18.14 -12.68 -3.39
C LEU A 95 18.97 -11.87 -4.40
N ASP A 96 19.24 -10.60 -4.08
CA ASP A 96 20.26 -9.80 -4.74
C ASP A 96 21.58 -9.93 -3.98
N TRP A 97 22.62 -10.39 -4.68
CA TRP A 97 23.97 -10.52 -4.16
C TRP A 97 24.87 -9.45 -4.79
N ASN A 98 25.41 -8.54 -3.99
CA ASN A 98 26.29 -7.48 -4.46
C ASN A 98 27.78 -7.86 -4.45
N GLY A 99 28.11 -9.15 -4.27
CA GLY A 99 29.49 -9.62 -4.08
C GLY A 99 29.95 -9.65 -2.61
N SER A 100 29.20 -9.01 -1.71
CA SER A 100 29.53 -8.92 -0.29
C SER A 100 28.38 -9.32 0.63
N THR A 101 27.13 -8.97 0.28
CA THR A 101 25.95 -9.17 1.11
C THR A 101 24.77 -9.66 0.27
N ALA A 102 24.02 -10.64 0.79
CA ALA A 102 22.76 -11.04 0.20
C ALA A 102 21.63 -10.19 0.81
N THR A 103 20.81 -9.59 -0.04
CA THR A 103 19.61 -8.86 0.36
C THR A 103 18.42 -9.55 -0.27
N THR A 104 17.39 -9.86 0.53
CA THR A 104 16.11 -10.33 0.00
C THR A 104 15.61 -9.31 -0.99
N VAL A 105 15.25 -9.77 -2.19
CA VAL A 105 14.73 -8.84 -3.19
C VAL A 105 13.44 -8.28 -2.64
N SER A 106 13.41 -6.98 -2.38
CA SER A 106 12.15 -6.28 -2.19
C SER A 106 11.44 -6.38 -3.53
N ASN A 107 10.52 -7.34 -3.66
CA ASN A 107 9.59 -7.36 -4.78
C ASN A 107 8.65 -6.18 -4.57
N ILE A 108 9.08 -5.01 -5.05
CA ILE A 108 8.24 -3.84 -5.13
C ILE A 108 7.22 -4.16 -6.22
N GLU A 109 6.01 -4.48 -5.79
CA GLU A 109 4.89 -4.68 -6.68
C GLU A 109 4.31 -3.33 -7.10
N LEU A 110 3.67 -3.32 -8.27
CA LEU A 110 2.95 -2.16 -8.74
C LEU A 110 1.73 -1.95 -7.85
N ASN A 111 1.56 -0.74 -7.31
CA ASN A 111 0.40 -0.45 -6.47
C ASN A 111 -0.89 -0.55 -7.28
N ASP A 112 -1.99 -0.88 -6.60
CA ASP A 112 -3.30 -0.90 -7.23
C ASP A 112 -3.67 0.47 -7.84
N ASP A 113 -3.24 1.58 -7.28
CA ASP A 113 -3.57 2.92 -7.77
C ASP A 113 -2.59 3.46 -8.83
N ALA A 114 -1.68 2.62 -9.32
CA ALA A 114 -0.72 3.00 -10.36
C ALA A 114 -1.40 3.49 -11.65
N LEU A 115 -0.85 4.56 -12.23
CA LEU A 115 -1.43 5.23 -13.41
C LEU A 115 -1.02 4.61 -14.76
N THR A 116 -0.07 3.67 -14.75
CA THR A 116 0.45 2.99 -15.95
C THR A 116 0.94 1.60 -15.58
N SER A 117 1.26 0.77 -16.57
CA SER A 117 1.87 -0.55 -16.36
C SER A 117 3.38 -0.55 -16.64
N ILE A 118 4.08 -1.56 -16.11
CA ILE A 118 5.51 -1.78 -16.39
C ILE A 118 5.74 -1.94 -17.90
N GLU A 119 4.88 -2.68 -18.61
CA GLU A 119 4.99 -2.91 -20.06
C GLU A 119 4.83 -1.61 -20.86
N SER A 120 3.95 -0.70 -20.42
CA SER A 120 3.75 0.61 -21.03
C SER A 120 5.03 1.45 -20.92
N VAL A 121 5.63 1.50 -19.73
CA VAL A 121 6.89 2.23 -19.49
C VAL A 121 8.06 1.58 -20.24
N LYS A 122 8.20 0.26 -20.22
CA LYS A 122 9.22 -0.46 -21.00
C LYS A 122 9.15 -0.15 -22.48
N ARG A 123 7.95 -0.15 -23.06
CA ARG A 123 7.73 0.23 -24.46
C ARG A 123 8.17 1.67 -24.72
N HIS A 124 7.87 2.59 -23.79
CA HIS A 124 8.29 3.98 -23.89
C HIS A 124 9.82 4.13 -23.83
N LEU A 125 10.48 3.40 -22.94
CA LEU A 125 11.94 3.40 -22.75
C LEU A 125 12.71 2.53 -23.78
N ARG A 126 12.00 1.71 -24.56
CA ARG A 126 12.57 0.70 -25.48
C ARG A 126 13.42 -0.35 -24.75
N ILE A 127 12.99 -0.76 -23.56
CA ILE A 127 13.59 -1.84 -22.78
C ILE A 127 12.80 -3.13 -23.01
N THR A 128 13.49 -4.26 -23.17
CA THR A 128 12.87 -5.57 -23.40
C THR A 128 13.16 -6.60 -22.31
N ASP A 129 14.19 -6.39 -21.50
CA ASP A 129 14.55 -7.27 -20.38
C ASP A 129 13.62 -7.08 -19.17
N SER A 130 13.79 -7.94 -18.16
CA SER A 130 13.08 -7.92 -16.88
C SER A 130 13.92 -7.39 -15.72
N ASP A 131 15.19 -7.03 -15.98
CA ASP A 131 16.14 -6.68 -14.91
C ASP A 131 15.79 -5.34 -14.26
N SER A 132 15.09 -4.47 -14.99
CA SER A 132 14.64 -3.17 -14.51
C SER A 132 13.26 -3.20 -13.84
N ASP A 133 12.57 -4.33 -13.74
CA ASP A 133 11.12 -4.36 -13.44
C ASP A 133 10.79 -3.86 -12.04
N THR A 134 11.57 -4.29 -11.06
CA THR A 134 11.44 -3.85 -9.67
C THR A 134 11.66 -2.34 -9.54
N LEU A 135 12.70 -1.81 -10.19
CA LEU A 135 12.97 -0.36 -10.21
C LEU A 135 11.88 0.42 -10.94
N LEU A 136 11.39 -0.10 -12.07
CA LEU A 136 10.31 0.55 -12.82
C LEU A 136 9.01 0.56 -12.01
N ALA A 137 8.68 -0.51 -11.30
CA ALA A 137 7.52 -0.56 -10.40
C ALA A 137 7.61 0.51 -9.30
N GLU A 138 8.77 0.62 -8.65
CA GLU A 138 9.03 1.66 -7.64
C GLU A 138 8.86 3.08 -8.20
N LEU A 139 9.48 3.36 -9.35
CA LEU A 139 9.37 4.66 -10.01
C LEU A 139 7.92 4.98 -10.44
N ILE A 140 7.18 3.99 -10.95
CA ILE A 140 5.77 4.16 -11.32
C ILE A 140 4.94 4.50 -10.07
N ASN A 141 5.14 3.80 -8.96
CA ASN A 141 4.43 4.06 -7.71
C ASN A 141 4.71 5.48 -7.20
N HIS A 142 5.97 5.91 -7.18
CA HIS A 142 6.34 7.26 -6.77
C HIS A 142 5.76 8.36 -7.68
N VAL A 143 5.86 8.19 -9.00
CA VAL A 143 5.33 9.17 -9.96
C VAL A 143 3.80 9.21 -9.91
N SER A 144 3.14 8.06 -9.80
CA SER A 144 1.68 7.98 -9.68
C SER A 144 1.20 8.72 -8.44
N ASN A 145 1.80 8.45 -7.28
CA ASN A 145 1.49 9.15 -6.03
C ASN A 145 1.72 10.66 -6.15
N ARG A 146 2.84 11.08 -6.77
CA ARG A 146 3.11 12.51 -6.99
C ARG A 146 2.04 13.18 -7.86
N ILE A 147 1.60 12.54 -8.95
CA ILE A 147 0.53 13.07 -9.81
C ILE A 147 -0.79 13.17 -9.03
N GLN A 148 -1.12 12.14 -8.26
CA GLN A 148 -2.32 12.13 -7.42
C GLN A 148 -2.31 13.23 -6.36
N LEU A 149 -1.17 13.46 -5.69
CA LEU A 149 -0.98 14.56 -4.73
C LEU A 149 -1.17 15.93 -5.39
N ILE A 150 -0.62 16.13 -6.58
CA ILE A 150 -0.79 17.38 -7.34
C ILE A 150 -2.25 17.60 -7.72
N CYS A 151 -2.97 16.53 -8.03
CA CYS A 151 -4.39 16.60 -8.38
C CYS A 151 -5.33 16.57 -7.15
N ASP A 152 -4.80 16.32 -5.96
CA ASP A 152 -5.53 16.06 -4.70
C ASP A 152 -6.64 14.99 -4.86
N ARG A 153 -6.34 13.89 -5.56
CA ARG A 153 -7.28 12.78 -5.77
C ARG A 153 -6.63 11.49 -6.26
N THR A 154 -7.31 10.37 -6.05
CA THR A 154 -7.02 9.10 -6.73
C THR A 154 -7.78 8.99 -8.06
N PHE A 155 -7.20 8.27 -9.02
CA PHE A 155 -7.75 8.15 -10.38
C PHE A 155 -8.41 6.81 -10.68
N ARG A 156 -7.93 5.72 -10.08
CA ARG A 156 -8.54 4.40 -10.26
C ARG A 156 -9.91 4.38 -9.62
N ARG A 157 -10.84 3.66 -10.23
CA ARG A 157 -12.19 3.47 -9.71
C ARG A 157 -12.15 2.89 -8.30
N GLN A 158 -12.72 3.62 -7.34
CA GLN A 158 -12.79 3.24 -5.93
C GLN A 158 -14.10 3.71 -5.30
N LEU A 159 -14.47 3.07 -4.20
CA LEU A 159 -15.53 3.54 -3.32
C LEU A 159 -14.97 4.63 -2.41
N HIS A 160 -15.68 5.75 -2.33
CA HIS A 160 -15.32 6.88 -1.51
C HIS A 160 -16.45 7.24 -0.55
N GLN A 161 -16.07 7.70 0.63
CA GLN A 161 -16.96 8.33 1.58
C GLN A 161 -16.45 9.73 1.85
N GLN A 162 -17.26 10.74 1.53
CA GLN A 162 -16.90 12.13 1.75
C GLN A 162 -17.89 12.78 2.72
N ARG A 163 -17.35 13.43 3.75
CA ARG A 163 -18.11 14.14 4.77
C ARG A 163 -17.97 15.64 4.57
N PHE A 164 -19.09 16.33 4.74
CA PHE A 164 -19.15 17.79 4.69
C PHE A 164 -19.76 18.27 6.01
N THR A 165 -19.04 19.14 6.73
CA THR A 165 -19.51 19.67 8.02
C THR A 165 -20.62 20.71 7.85
N HIS A 166 -20.54 21.48 6.77
CA HIS A 166 -21.53 22.47 6.39
C HIS A 166 -21.48 22.66 4.87
N ALA A 167 -22.66 22.85 4.27
CA ALA A 167 -22.77 23.30 2.88
C ALA A 167 -23.48 24.66 2.91
N SER A 168 -22.71 25.74 2.71
CA SER A 168 -23.26 27.11 2.67
C SER A 168 -24.16 27.32 1.45
N SER A 169 -23.89 26.58 0.38
CA SER A 169 -24.73 26.47 -0.81
C SER A 169 -25.40 25.10 -0.87
N SER A 170 -26.48 24.98 -1.64
CA SER A 170 -27.08 23.68 -1.96
C SER A 170 -26.21 22.85 -2.93
N GLN A 171 -24.97 23.26 -3.19
CA GLN A 171 -24.09 22.63 -4.17
C GLN A 171 -22.80 22.18 -3.49
N ILE A 172 -22.48 20.92 -3.68
CA ILE A 172 -21.31 20.24 -3.13
C ILE A 172 -20.51 19.71 -4.30
N ILE A 173 -19.20 19.93 -4.30
CA ILE A 173 -18.30 19.36 -5.29
C ILE A 173 -17.60 18.16 -4.64
N LEU A 174 -17.79 16.98 -5.23
CA LEU A 174 -17.10 15.77 -4.81
C LEU A 174 -15.65 15.80 -5.29
N LYS A 175 -14.71 15.34 -4.45
CA LYS A 175 -13.26 15.39 -4.78
C LYS A 175 -12.88 14.49 -5.97
N HIS A 176 -13.53 13.33 -6.05
CA HIS A 176 -13.22 12.28 -7.01
C HIS A 176 -14.24 12.28 -8.15
N PHE A 177 -13.74 12.27 -9.39
CA PHE A 177 -14.55 12.28 -10.61
C PHE A 177 -13.79 11.57 -11.76
N PRO A 178 -14.46 11.00 -12.77
CA PRO A 178 -15.90 11.00 -12.98
C PRO A 178 -16.62 10.16 -11.92
N VAL A 179 -17.80 10.62 -11.49
CA VAL A 179 -18.65 9.83 -10.60
C VAL A 179 -19.36 8.76 -11.43
N ARG A 180 -19.37 7.53 -10.94
CA ARG A 180 -19.99 6.37 -11.61
C ARG A 180 -21.33 6.01 -11.00
N SER A 181 -21.37 5.96 -9.68
CA SER A 181 -22.58 5.67 -8.93
C SER A 181 -22.55 6.45 -7.62
N VAL A 182 -23.71 6.91 -7.17
CA VAL A 182 -23.88 7.42 -5.80
C VAL A 182 -24.66 6.35 -5.06
N LEU A 183 -24.01 5.74 -4.08
CA LEU A 183 -24.65 4.70 -3.27
C LEU A 183 -25.64 5.37 -2.31
N ARG A 184 -25.22 6.47 -1.69
CA ARG A 184 -26.01 7.13 -0.64
C ARG A 184 -25.63 8.59 -0.44
N VAL A 185 -26.63 9.44 -0.22
CA VAL A 185 -26.48 10.80 0.30
C VAL A 185 -27.29 10.88 1.57
N SER A 186 -26.63 11.03 2.71
CA SER A 186 -27.30 11.14 4.01
C SER A 186 -26.99 12.45 4.68
N THR A 187 -27.95 12.94 5.46
CA THR A 187 -27.82 14.16 6.24
C THR A 187 -28.27 13.92 7.67
N GLY A 188 -27.90 14.86 8.54
CA GLY A 188 -28.40 14.92 9.91
C GLY A 188 -27.48 14.28 10.93
N ASN A 189 -27.96 14.15 12.17
CA ASN A 189 -27.14 13.81 13.32
C ASN A 189 -28.03 13.20 14.41
N ILE A 190 -28.04 11.88 14.52
CA ILE A 190 -28.76 11.14 15.58
C ILE A 190 -27.77 10.24 16.31
N ALA A 191 -27.97 10.06 17.61
CA ALA A 191 -27.21 9.10 18.38
C ALA A 191 -27.49 7.67 17.92
N ALA A 192 -26.46 6.98 17.45
CA ALA A 192 -26.57 5.57 17.06
C ALA A 192 -26.22 4.64 18.21
N MET A 193 -25.23 5.02 19.02
CA MET A 193 -24.83 4.25 20.18
C MET A 193 -24.26 5.13 21.29
N THR A 194 -24.18 4.58 22.48
CA THR A 194 -23.43 5.18 23.58
C THR A 194 -22.37 4.25 24.11
N ILE A 195 -21.27 4.82 24.61
CA ILE A 195 -20.16 4.07 25.21
C ILE A 195 -19.82 4.70 26.56
N GLN A 196 -19.57 3.85 27.56
CA GLN A 196 -19.08 4.27 28.85
C GLN A 196 -18.01 3.30 29.37
N TYR A 197 -17.01 3.84 30.05
CA TYR A 197 -16.01 3.08 30.78
C TYR A 197 -16.27 3.16 32.29
N SER A 198 -16.33 2.00 32.95
CA SER A 198 -16.64 1.84 34.38
C SER A 198 -15.50 1.18 35.17
N GLY A 199 -14.36 0.91 34.53
CA GLY A 199 -13.19 0.32 35.20
C GLY A 199 -12.39 1.32 36.05
N SER A 200 -11.27 0.84 36.61
CA SER A 200 -10.45 1.58 37.59
C SER A 200 -9.34 2.46 36.99
N ASP A 201 -9.12 2.41 35.67
CA ASP A 201 -8.05 3.16 34.99
C ASP A 201 -8.20 4.67 35.20
N LEU A 202 -7.10 5.42 35.30
CA LEU A 202 -7.09 6.86 35.60
C LEU A 202 -7.90 7.67 34.59
N ARG A 203 -7.79 7.34 33.29
CA ARG A 203 -8.51 7.99 32.18
C ARG A 203 -9.03 6.95 31.21
N ALA A 204 -10.17 7.22 30.59
CA ALA A 204 -10.66 6.47 29.45
C ALA A 204 -11.20 7.44 28.40
N SER A 205 -10.88 7.20 27.14
CA SER A 205 -11.37 8.02 26.04
C SER A 205 -11.82 7.21 24.84
N VAL A 206 -12.80 7.77 24.14
CA VAL A 206 -13.38 7.21 22.91
C VAL A 206 -13.13 8.20 21.78
N ALA A 207 -12.62 7.72 20.66
CA ALA A 207 -12.48 8.50 19.44
C ALA A 207 -12.97 7.68 18.24
N VAL A 208 -13.52 8.36 17.24
CA VAL A 208 -13.96 7.75 15.97
C VAL A 208 -13.07 8.31 14.87
N SER A 209 -12.26 7.44 14.25
CA SER A 209 -11.49 7.76 13.04
C SER A 209 -12.31 7.42 11.79
N GLU A 210 -11.72 7.56 10.60
CA GLU A 210 -12.40 7.22 9.35
C GLU A 210 -12.64 5.70 9.22
N ASP A 211 -11.72 4.89 9.74
CA ASP A 211 -11.72 3.43 9.52
C ASP A 211 -11.89 2.60 10.80
N ALA A 212 -11.87 3.22 11.98
CA ALA A 212 -11.95 2.51 13.25
C ALA A 212 -12.57 3.31 14.40
N LEU A 213 -13.08 2.57 15.38
CA LEU A 213 -13.39 3.07 16.72
C LEU A 213 -12.18 2.81 17.64
N LEU A 214 -11.70 3.86 18.29
CA LEU A 214 -10.54 3.81 19.17
C LEU A 214 -10.98 3.97 20.62
N LEU A 215 -10.71 2.95 21.43
CA LEU A 215 -10.96 2.96 22.87
C LEU A 215 -9.61 2.95 23.59
N ARG A 216 -9.37 3.97 24.42
CA ARG A 216 -8.08 4.14 25.09
C ARG A 216 -8.27 4.22 26.59
N THR A 217 -7.42 3.53 27.34
CA THR A 217 -7.35 3.69 28.80
C THR A 217 -5.92 3.96 29.25
N LEU A 218 -5.78 4.73 30.32
CA LEU A 218 -4.50 5.01 30.97
C LEU A 218 -4.59 4.50 32.41
N ASP A 219 -3.85 3.46 32.75
CA ASP A 219 -3.90 2.83 34.07
C ASP A 219 -3.18 3.65 35.16
N GLN A 220 -3.17 3.13 36.39
CA GLN A 220 -2.51 3.78 37.53
C GLN A 220 -0.97 3.82 37.44
N SER A 221 -0.38 2.95 36.63
CA SER A 221 1.06 2.94 36.32
C SER A 221 1.45 3.82 35.14
N GLY A 222 0.47 4.44 34.46
CA GLY A 222 0.68 5.26 33.27
C GLY A 222 0.83 4.46 31.97
N THR A 223 0.44 3.19 31.95
CA THR A 223 0.40 2.39 30.73
C THR A 223 -0.82 2.78 29.90
N LEU A 224 -0.60 3.14 28.63
CA LEU A 224 -1.66 3.40 27.67
C LEU A 224 -2.06 2.09 26.97
N THR A 225 -3.29 1.65 27.17
CA THR A 225 -3.89 0.56 26.40
C THR A 225 -4.77 1.16 25.30
N THR A 226 -4.61 0.71 24.06
CA THR A 226 -5.45 1.13 22.93
C THR A 226 -6.09 -0.11 22.30
N HIS A 227 -7.41 -0.13 22.24
CA HIS A 227 -8.17 -1.06 21.42
C HIS A 227 -8.62 -0.34 20.14
N GLU A 228 -8.20 -0.89 19.00
CA GLU A 228 -8.58 -0.42 17.68
C GLU A 228 -9.58 -1.39 17.08
N LEU A 229 -10.83 -0.94 16.96
CA LEU A 229 -11.94 -1.73 16.44
C LEU A 229 -12.20 -1.29 14.99
N ALA A 230 -11.49 -1.92 14.05
CA ALA A 230 -11.60 -1.61 12.63
C ALA A 230 -12.99 -1.90 12.07
N PHE A 231 -13.58 -0.95 11.35
CA PHE A 231 -14.94 -1.06 10.79
C PHE A 231 -15.08 -2.19 9.76
N ALA A 232 -14.00 -2.52 9.05
CA ALA A 232 -13.97 -3.66 8.13
C ALA A 232 -14.27 -5.00 8.83
N ASN A 233 -13.84 -5.16 10.09
CA ASN A 233 -14.07 -6.38 10.88
C ASN A 233 -15.43 -6.35 11.60
N TYR A 234 -15.97 -5.15 11.85
CA TYR A 234 -17.23 -4.93 12.54
C TYR A 234 -18.13 -4.02 11.69
N PRO A 235 -18.69 -4.52 10.57
CA PRO A 235 -19.37 -3.69 9.58
C PRO A 235 -20.65 -3.02 10.08
N THR A 236 -21.27 -3.50 11.17
CA THR A 236 -22.45 -2.89 11.77
C THR A 236 -22.18 -2.35 13.18
N ILE A 237 -22.97 -1.37 13.61
CA ILE A 237 -22.87 -0.80 14.95
C ILE A 237 -23.25 -1.84 16.02
N SER A 238 -24.21 -2.71 15.73
CA SER A 238 -24.52 -3.87 16.58
C SER A 238 -23.33 -4.83 16.77
N MET A 239 -22.54 -5.11 15.72
CA MET A 239 -21.31 -5.91 15.84
C MET A 239 -20.22 -5.19 16.63
N LEU A 240 -20.10 -3.87 16.49
CA LEU A 240 -19.19 -3.06 17.31
C LEU A 240 -19.56 -3.15 18.79
N ILE A 241 -20.83 -3.01 19.15
CA ILE A 241 -21.29 -3.13 20.54
C ILE A 241 -20.96 -4.51 21.10
N ALA A 242 -21.23 -5.56 20.33
CA ALA A 242 -20.94 -6.93 20.75
C ALA A 242 -19.47 -7.13 21.10
N VAL A 243 -18.52 -6.57 20.33
CA VAL A 243 -17.09 -6.65 20.69
C VAL A 243 -16.73 -5.73 21.86
N ILE A 244 -17.32 -4.54 21.97
CA ILE A 244 -17.07 -3.61 23.09
C ILE A 244 -17.42 -4.25 24.42
N ASP A 245 -18.55 -4.95 24.50
CA ASP A 245 -19.00 -5.60 25.74
C ASP A 245 -18.12 -6.80 26.15
N THR A 246 -17.20 -7.25 25.28
CA THR A 246 -16.16 -8.23 25.65
C THR A 246 -14.92 -7.60 26.27
N LEU A 247 -14.73 -6.28 26.15
CA LEU A 247 -13.57 -5.57 26.66
C LEU A 247 -13.78 -5.18 28.13
N ALA A 248 -12.80 -5.48 28.97
CA ALA A 248 -12.91 -5.23 30.41
C ALA A 248 -13.13 -3.73 30.72
N GLY A 249 -14.19 -3.44 31.50
CA GLY A 249 -14.54 -2.09 31.95
C GLY A 249 -15.27 -1.24 30.92
N TRP A 250 -15.39 -1.67 29.66
CA TRP A 250 -16.15 -0.97 28.63
C TRP A 250 -17.57 -1.52 28.52
N THR A 251 -18.53 -0.64 28.25
CA THR A 251 -19.93 -0.99 28.01
C THR A 251 -20.49 -0.17 26.87
N GLY A 252 -21.24 -0.81 25.97
CA GLY A 252 -21.94 -0.16 24.86
C GLY A 252 -23.46 -0.26 24.99
N SER A 253 -24.20 0.70 24.43
CA SER A 253 -25.65 0.56 24.24
C SER A 253 -26.07 1.02 22.85
N LEU A 254 -27.01 0.28 22.24
CA LEU A 254 -27.48 0.53 20.88
C LEU A 254 -28.75 1.40 20.91
N SER A 255 -28.70 2.54 20.24
CA SER A 255 -29.87 3.41 20.01
C SER A 255 -30.45 3.20 18.61
N GLN A 256 -29.59 3.06 17.61
CA GLN A 256 -29.94 2.80 16.22
C GLN A 256 -28.84 2.00 15.54
N ASP A 257 -29.21 0.92 14.85
CA ASP A 257 -28.24 0.14 14.07
C ASP A 257 -28.02 0.73 12.68
N GLY A 258 -26.85 0.46 12.13
CA GLY A 258 -26.40 0.95 10.83
C GLY A 258 -24.97 0.52 10.53
N PRO A 259 -24.43 0.92 9.37
CA PRO A 259 -23.03 0.65 9.05
C PRO A 259 -22.10 1.40 10.01
N SER A 260 -21.09 0.71 10.54
CA SER A 260 -20.16 1.30 11.51
C SER A 260 -19.31 2.42 10.93
N ASN A 261 -18.94 2.31 9.65
CA ASN A 261 -18.19 3.34 8.92
C ASN A 261 -19.00 4.64 8.70
N GLU A 262 -20.29 4.68 9.00
CA GLU A 262 -21.11 5.90 8.94
C GLU A 262 -21.03 6.75 10.20
N LEU A 263 -20.47 6.23 11.30
CA LEU A 263 -20.25 6.98 12.54
C LEU A 263 -19.51 8.30 12.26
N HIS A 264 -19.98 9.39 12.88
CA HIS A 264 -19.36 10.69 12.72
C HIS A 264 -17.97 10.68 13.36
N PRO A 265 -16.92 11.15 12.64
CA PRO A 265 -15.61 11.33 13.21
C PRO A 265 -15.69 12.19 14.46
N MET A 266 -15.01 11.76 15.50
CA MET A 266 -15.08 12.39 16.81
C MET A 266 -13.71 12.35 17.45
N VAL A 267 -13.22 13.52 17.85
CA VAL A 267 -11.99 13.64 18.64
C VAL A 267 -12.22 13.11 20.05
N GLY A 268 -11.16 12.61 20.68
CA GLY A 268 -11.23 11.91 21.97
C GLY A 268 -12.17 12.56 22.99
N ALA A 269 -13.23 11.84 23.37
CA ALA A 269 -14.19 12.22 24.40
C ALA A 269 -13.92 11.43 25.70
N ASP A 270 -14.13 12.05 26.87
CA ASP A 270 -13.96 11.38 28.17
C ASP A 270 -15.11 10.40 28.43
N ALA A 271 -14.78 9.11 28.39
CA ALA A 271 -15.72 8.01 28.61
C ALA A 271 -15.76 7.52 30.06
N LYS A 272 -14.86 8.02 30.92
CA LYS A 272 -14.83 7.65 32.33
C LYS A 272 -15.82 8.47 33.15
N SER A 273 -15.87 9.78 32.90
CA SER A 273 -16.71 10.70 33.67
C SER A 273 -18.13 10.82 33.12
N SER A 274 -18.34 10.46 31.86
CA SER A 274 -19.62 10.62 31.17
C SER A 274 -19.84 9.55 30.12
N MET A 275 -21.12 9.27 29.84
CA MET A 275 -21.51 8.46 28.70
C MET A 275 -21.28 9.26 27.41
N VAL A 276 -20.54 8.66 26.48
CA VAL A 276 -20.17 9.26 25.20
C VAL A 276 -21.18 8.85 24.14
N TRP A 277 -21.74 9.83 23.44
CA TRP A 277 -22.73 9.62 22.38
C TRP A 277 -22.05 9.63 21.02
N LEU A 278 -22.16 8.52 20.29
CA LEU A 278 -21.64 8.43 18.92
C LEU A 278 -22.81 8.51 17.95
N ASN A 279 -22.68 9.42 16.98
CA ASN A 279 -23.77 9.78 16.10
C ASN A 279 -23.57 9.29 14.68
N VAL A 280 -24.68 9.15 13.94
CA VAL A 280 -24.73 8.84 12.51
C VAL A 280 -25.67 9.83 11.79
N PRO A 281 -25.64 9.89 10.45
CA PRO A 281 -26.66 10.58 9.67
C PRO A 281 -28.04 9.92 9.86
N ASN A 282 -29.09 10.71 10.10
CA ASN A 282 -30.43 10.19 10.40
C ASN A 282 -31.39 10.23 9.20
N TYR A 283 -31.13 11.07 8.19
CA TYR A 283 -31.93 11.16 6.99
C TYR A 283 -31.19 10.53 5.82
N THR A 284 -31.77 9.49 5.24
CA THR A 284 -31.21 8.77 4.08
C THR A 284 -31.92 9.08 2.77
N ASP A 285 -33.10 9.70 2.84
CA ASP A 285 -33.95 10.02 1.70
C ASP A 285 -33.80 11.51 1.31
N THR A 286 -32.57 11.92 1.04
CA THR A 286 -32.30 13.29 0.61
C THR A 286 -32.38 13.36 -0.92
N ALA A 287 -33.33 14.11 -1.48
CA ALA A 287 -33.41 14.30 -2.92
C ALA A 287 -32.23 15.17 -3.43
N TYR A 288 -31.54 14.69 -4.47
CA TYR A 288 -30.37 15.34 -5.06
C TYR A 288 -30.38 15.27 -6.60
N GLN A 289 -29.59 16.14 -7.23
CA GLN A 289 -29.23 16.10 -8.64
C GLN A 289 -27.70 16.02 -8.74
N LEU A 290 -27.18 15.18 -9.61
CA LEU A 290 -25.73 15.02 -9.79
C LEU A 290 -25.34 15.30 -11.24
N ASP A 291 -24.29 16.09 -11.41
CA ASP A 291 -23.55 16.18 -12.67
C ASP A 291 -22.39 15.18 -12.67
N TRP A 292 -22.56 14.05 -13.36
CA TRP A 292 -21.66 12.89 -13.32
C TRP A 292 -20.21 13.19 -13.72
N PRO A 293 -19.92 13.96 -14.78
CA PRO A 293 -18.54 14.22 -15.21
C PRO A 293 -17.79 15.13 -14.23
N THR A 294 -18.47 16.10 -13.62
CA THR A 294 -17.84 17.11 -12.74
C THR A 294 -17.88 16.74 -11.26
N GLY A 295 -18.75 15.79 -10.87
CA GLY A 295 -19.00 15.45 -9.47
C GLY A 295 -19.75 16.55 -8.71
N SER A 296 -20.43 17.47 -9.41
CA SER A 296 -21.23 18.52 -8.77
C SER A 296 -22.58 17.96 -8.32
N LEU A 297 -22.73 17.80 -7.01
CA LEU A 297 -23.95 17.35 -6.35
C LEU A 297 -24.78 18.55 -5.87
N ARG A 298 -25.99 18.70 -6.38
CA ARG A 298 -26.95 19.71 -5.94
C ARG A 298 -28.05 19.08 -5.09
N LEU A 299 -28.18 19.53 -3.85
CA LEU A 299 -29.24 19.12 -2.95
C LEU A 299 -30.51 19.94 -3.22
N SER A 300 -31.68 19.32 -3.04
CA SER A 300 -32.99 19.97 -3.22
C SER A 300 -33.23 21.14 -2.26
N GLN A 301 -32.62 21.09 -1.07
CA GLN A 301 -32.67 22.15 -0.06
C GLN A 301 -31.26 22.39 0.52
N PRO A 302 -30.91 23.63 0.86
CA PRO A 302 -29.66 23.89 1.57
C PRO A 302 -29.76 23.37 3.01
N PHE A 303 -28.79 22.56 3.43
CA PHE A 303 -28.70 22.08 4.81
C PHE A 303 -27.69 22.91 5.58
N HIS A 304 -28.20 23.80 6.43
CA HIS A 304 -27.36 24.76 7.15
C HIS A 304 -26.80 24.22 8.48
N THR A 305 -27.34 23.13 9.02
CA THR A 305 -27.08 22.74 10.42
C THR A 305 -26.65 21.30 10.64
N ALA A 306 -26.62 20.48 9.59
CA ALA A 306 -26.35 19.05 9.71
C ALA A 306 -25.18 18.62 8.84
N PRO A 307 -24.31 17.70 9.33
CA PRO A 307 -23.29 17.11 8.50
C PRO A 307 -23.93 16.28 7.38
N ILE A 308 -23.22 16.19 6.27
CA ILE A 308 -23.63 15.48 5.06
C ILE A 308 -22.59 14.40 4.79
N LEU A 309 -23.06 13.17 4.60
CA LEU A 309 -22.24 12.04 4.19
C LEU A 309 -22.65 11.62 2.79
N VAL A 310 -21.70 11.62 1.86
CA VAL A 310 -21.88 11.12 0.50
C VAL A 310 -21.01 9.87 0.34
N SER A 311 -21.65 8.73 0.10
CA SER A 311 -20.98 7.47 -0.27
C SER A 311 -21.19 7.25 -1.76
N TYR A 312 -20.11 7.16 -2.52
CA TYR A 312 -20.15 7.13 -3.97
C TYR A 312 -18.95 6.41 -4.54
N GLU A 313 -19.09 5.92 -5.77
CA GLU A 313 -18.02 5.30 -6.52
C GLU A 313 -17.58 6.25 -7.64
N ALA A 314 -16.28 6.53 -7.71
CA ALA A 314 -15.73 7.46 -8.69
C ALA A 314 -14.35 7.00 -9.16
N GLY A 315 -13.91 7.61 -10.27
CA GLY A 315 -12.65 7.30 -10.92
C GLY A 315 -12.84 6.58 -12.26
N TYR A 316 -11.74 6.17 -12.84
CA TYR A 316 -11.67 5.57 -14.17
C TYR A 316 -11.50 4.05 -14.06
N ASP A 317 -12.26 3.30 -14.86
CA ASP A 317 -12.03 1.87 -15.07
C ASP A 317 -10.76 1.64 -15.91
N ILE A 318 -10.50 2.56 -16.84
CA ILE A 318 -9.31 2.60 -17.70
C ILE A 318 -8.71 4.00 -17.56
N ILE A 319 -7.47 4.07 -17.07
CA ILE A 319 -6.76 5.34 -16.88
C ILE A 319 -6.67 6.07 -18.24
N PRO A 320 -7.08 7.36 -18.31
CA PRO A 320 -6.96 8.17 -19.51
C PRO A 320 -5.55 8.16 -20.11
N ALA A 321 -5.47 8.11 -21.45
CA ALA A 321 -4.20 8.02 -22.17
C ALA A 321 -3.25 9.18 -21.86
N ASP A 322 -3.77 10.38 -21.60
CA ASP A 322 -2.96 11.54 -21.22
C ASP A 322 -2.22 11.31 -19.90
N LEU A 323 -2.90 10.76 -18.88
CA LEU A 323 -2.29 10.45 -17.58
C LEU A 323 -1.28 9.31 -17.70
N VAL A 324 -1.59 8.28 -18.49
CA VAL A 324 -0.64 7.20 -18.80
C VAL A 324 0.61 7.78 -19.45
N GLN A 325 0.46 8.67 -20.43
CA GLN A 325 1.55 9.29 -21.16
C GLN A 325 2.39 10.21 -20.26
N ILE A 326 1.77 11.07 -19.44
CA ILE A 326 2.49 11.92 -18.48
C ILE A 326 3.27 11.06 -17.48
N THR A 327 2.65 10.02 -16.94
CA THR A 327 3.32 9.07 -16.03
C THR A 327 4.51 8.42 -16.70
N ASN A 328 4.36 7.91 -17.92
CA ASN A 328 5.46 7.31 -18.68
C ASN A 328 6.62 8.28 -18.91
N GLU A 329 6.32 9.53 -19.29
CA GLU A 329 7.33 10.57 -19.52
C GLU A 329 8.10 10.90 -18.22
N LEU A 330 7.41 11.04 -17.09
CA LEU A 330 8.03 11.35 -15.80
C LEU A 330 8.84 10.17 -15.24
N VAL A 331 8.35 8.93 -15.39
CA VAL A 331 9.10 7.73 -15.02
C VAL A 331 10.35 7.61 -15.89
N ALA A 332 10.25 7.89 -17.19
CA ALA A 332 11.41 7.88 -18.07
C ALA A 332 12.44 8.94 -17.68
N GLN A 333 12.00 10.16 -17.35
CA GLN A 333 12.88 11.19 -16.81
C GLN A 333 13.59 10.72 -15.53
N ALA A 334 12.84 10.15 -14.57
CA ALA A 334 13.40 9.65 -13.32
C ALA A 334 14.42 8.52 -13.54
N TYR A 335 14.09 7.58 -14.43
CA TYR A 335 14.96 6.45 -14.79
C TYR A 335 16.27 6.91 -15.44
N HIS A 336 16.20 7.87 -16.37
CA HIS A 336 17.41 8.45 -16.98
C HIS A 336 18.23 9.24 -15.96
N LEU A 337 17.58 10.01 -15.08
CA LEU A 337 18.27 10.77 -14.04
C LEU A 337 19.06 9.87 -13.10
N GLY A 338 18.51 8.70 -12.74
CA GLY A 338 19.21 7.71 -11.91
C GLY A 338 20.45 7.08 -12.56
N LYS A 339 20.59 7.17 -13.90
CA LYS A 339 21.78 6.70 -14.62
C LYS A 339 22.85 7.78 -14.79
N HIS A 340 22.51 9.05 -14.61
CA HIS A 340 23.42 10.17 -14.77
C HIS A 340 23.95 10.64 -13.41
N ASP A 341 25.18 11.17 -13.39
CA ASP A 341 25.69 11.85 -12.21
C ASP A 341 24.89 13.15 -12.00
N THR A 342 24.08 13.20 -10.94
CA THR A 342 23.24 14.35 -10.60
C THR A 342 24.04 15.62 -10.29
N ASN A 343 25.36 15.53 -10.08
CA ASN A 343 26.23 16.68 -9.87
C ASN A 343 26.69 17.34 -11.19
N LEU A 344 26.54 16.66 -12.33
CA LEU A 344 26.93 17.17 -13.64
C LEU A 344 25.90 18.18 -14.15
N LYS A 345 26.15 19.48 -13.95
CA LYS A 345 25.23 20.55 -14.36
C LYS A 345 25.32 20.93 -15.84
N ARG A 346 26.49 20.72 -16.45
CA ARG A 346 26.76 21.05 -17.85
C ARG A 346 27.84 20.11 -18.39
N GLU A 347 27.55 19.51 -19.53
CA GLU A 347 28.54 18.83 -20.34
C GLU A 347 28.67 19.58 -21.67
N SER A 348 29.92 19.79 -22.11
CA SER A 348 30.21 20.43 -23.39
C SER A 348 31.04 19.47 -24.22
N LEU A 349 30.50 19.03 -25.36
CA LEU A 349 31.25 18.28 -26.38
C LEU A 349 31.39 19.18 -27.60
N GLY A 350 32.56 19.81 -27.74
CA GLY A 350 32.82 20.80 -28.79
C GLY A 350 31.86 22.00 -28.69
N ASP A 351 31.25 22.36 -29.82
CA ASP A 351 30.33 23.51 -29.95
C ASP A 351 28.93 23.25 -29.35
N HIS A 352 28.65 22.02 -28.91
CA HIS A 352 27.39 21.66 -28.28
C HIS A 352 27.52 21.66 -26.75
N ALA A 353 26.67 22.46 -26.10
CA ALA A 353 26.51 22.47 -24.65
C ALA A 353 25.12 21.95 -24.28
N ILE A 354 25.08 20.96 -23.40
CA ILE A 354 23.84 20.42 -22.82
C ILE A 354 23.78 20.86 -21.36
N THR A 355 22.67 21.51 -20.98
CA THR A 355 22.34 21.79 -19.58
C THR A 355 21.37 20.71 -19.12
N LEU A 356 21.76 19.94 -18.09
CA LEU A 356 20.92 18.89 -17.53
C LEU A 356 20.07 19.46 -16.39
N SER A 357 18.79 19.06 -16.32
CA SER A 357 17.96 19.33 -15.14
C SER A 357 18.40 18.44 -14.00
N SER A 358 18.46 18.97 -12.77
CA SER A 358 18.81 18.21 -11.57
C SER A 358 17.61 17.54 -10.89
N ALA A 359 16.39 17.72 -11.40
CA ALA A 359 15.18 17.18 -10.79
C ALA A 359 14.12 16.81 -11.83
N VAL A 360 13.31 15.81 -11.48
CA VAL A 360 12.10 15.46 -12.23
C VAL A 360 11.04 16.54 -11.95
N SER A 361 10.64 17.29 -12.97
CA SER A 361 9.66 18.37 -12.86
C SER A 361 8.68 18.29 -14.01
N LEU A 362 7.42 18.62 -13.75
CA LEU A 362 6.41 18.77 -14.79
C LEU A 362 6.77 19.97 -15.67
N ASN A 363 6.75 19.79 -16.98
CA ASN A 363 6.85 20.89 -17.92
C ASN A 363 5.45 21.53 -18.16
N ASP A 364 5.43 22.71 -18.80
CA ASP A 364 4.19 23.46 -19.04
C ASP A 364 3.15 22.67 -19.86
N ASP A 365 3.61 21.84 -20.79
CA ASP A 365 2.74 20.99 -21.61
C ASP A 365 2.10 19.86 -20.78
N GLN A 366 2.89 19.19 -19.93
CA GLN A 366 2.41 18.19 -18.98
C GLN A 366 1.43 18.80 -17.97
N LEU A 367 1.70 20.00 -17.48
CA LEU A 367 0.77 20.75 -16.62
C LEU A 367 -0.52 21.11 -17.35
N ALA A 368 -0.43 21.55 -18.60
CA ALA A 368 -1.61 21.86 -19.42
C ALA A 368 -2.48 20.61 -19.64
N ARG A 369 -1.87 19.46 -19.93
CA ARG A 369 -2.55 18.16 -20.04
C ARG A 369 -3.12 17.67 -18.70
N LEU A 370 -2.48 17.99 -17.57
CA LEU A 370 -2.94 17.60 -16.24
C LEU A 370 -4.09 18.47 -15.71
N ARG A 371 -4.19 19.73 -16.17
CA ARG A 371 -5.16 20.73 -15.67
C ARG A 371 -6.63 20.27 -15.65
N PRO A 372 -7.16 19.56 -16.67
CA PRO A 372 -8.55 19.06 -16.65
C PRO A 372 -8.81 18.02 -15.55
N TYR A 373 -7.75 17.42 -15.02
CA TYR A 373 -7.81 16.38 -14.01
C TYR A 373 -7.57 16.92 -12.59
N MET A 374 -7.16 18.18 -12.44
CA MET A 374 -6.98 18.79 -11.12
C MET A 374 -8.33 19.09 -10.48
N ASN A 375 -8.41 18.97 -9.16
CA ASN A 375 -9.61 19.28 -8.42
C ASN A 375 -10.04 20.75 -8.62
N LEU A 376 -11.25 20.97 -9.17
CA LEU A 376 -11.82 22.28 -9.48
C LEU A 376 -11.94 23.20 -8.26
N GLN A 377 -11.94 22.66 -7.04
CA GLN A 377 -11.94 23.46 -5.81
C GLN A 377 -10.71 24.36 -5.69
N LEU A 378 -9.59 24.01 -6.34
CA LEU A 378 -8.34 24.78 -6.31
C LEU A 378 -8.25 25.84 -7.42
N SER A 379 -9.12 25.82 -8.44
CA SER A 379 -9.04 26.78 -9.56
C SER A 379 -9.65 28.15 -9.27
N GLY A 380 -10.19 28.36 -8.06
CA GLY A 380 -10.80 29.61 -7.61
C GLY A 380 -9.87 30.57 -6.86
N VAL A 381 -8.55 30.30 -6.83
CA VAL A 381 -7.52 31.13 -6.21
C VAL A 381 -6.64 31.79 -7.26
#